data_AF-A0A965D4H8-F1
#
_entry.id   AF-A0A965D4H8-F1
#
_cell.length_a   1.000
_cell.length_b   1.000
_cell.length_c   1.000
_cell.angle_alpha   90.00
_cell.angle_beta   90.00
_cell.angle_gamma   90.00
#
_symmetry.space_group_name_H-M   'P 1'
#
loop_
_entity.id
_entity.type
_entity.pdbx_description
1 polymer ?
#
loop_
_entity_poly.entity_id
_entity_poly.type
_entity_poly.pdbx_seq_one_letter_code
_entity_poly.pdbx_strand_id
1 'polypeptide(L)' 'QVKNLRRDNVVDASAKTFADLGIEPNSMASILPDYLWCYRPSGQYSAIKESAKNLRA' A
#
# COMPACT_ATOMS: atom_id res chain seq x y z
N GLN A 1 13.20 18.15 4.58
CA GLN A 1 12.53 16.94 4.04
C GLN A 1 12.12 17.03 2.57
N VAL A 2 11.48 18.12 2.09
CA VAL A 2 10.93 18.18 0.71
C VAL A 2 11.97 18.12 -0.43
N LYS A 3 13.22 18.53 -0.18
CA LYS A 3 14.29 18.58 -1.21
C LYS A 3 14.54 17.22 -1.90
N ASN A 4 14.35 16.12 -1.18
CA ASN A 4 14.60 14.78 -1.72
C ASN A 4 13.47 14.27 -2.64
N LEU A 5 12.27 14.87 -2.60
CA LEU A 5 11.17 14.45 -3.49
C LEU A 5 11.45 14.76 -4.97
N ARG A 6 12.43 15.60 -5.26
CA ARG A 6 12.84 15.97 -6.62
C ARG A 6 13.82 14.99 -7.26
N ARG A 7 14.31 13.99 -6.51
CA ARG A 7 15.33 13.06 -6.96
C ARG A 7 14.79 11.65 -6.86
N ASP A 8 15.04 10.85 -7.89
CA ASP A 8 14.69 9.44 -7.86
C ASP A 8 15.57 8.72 -6.84
N ASN A 9 14.94 7.96 -5.94
CA ASN A 9 15.64 7.15 -4.95
C ASN A 9 15.93 5.75 -5.53
N VAL A 10 16.74 5.71 -6.58
CA VAL A 10 17.21 4.47 -7.20
C VAL A 10 18.53 4.08 -6.55
N VAL A 11 18.63 2.83 -6.12
CA VAL A 11 19.85 2.28 -5.52
C VAL A 11 20.89 1.98 -6.61
N ASP A 12 22.18 2.02 -6.24
CA ASP A 12 23.27 1.62 -7.13
C ASP A 12 23.19 0.13 -7.49
N ALA A 13 23.69 -0.25 -8.67
CA ALA A 13 23.66 -1.64 -9.14
C ALA A 13 24.47 -2.61 -8.25
N SER A 14 25.44 -2.11 -7.48
CA SER A 14 26.26 -2.90 -6.56
C SER A 14 25.73 -2.91 -5.11
N ALA A 15 24.60 -2.24 -4.85
CA ALA A 15 24.02 -2.18 -3.51
C ALA A 15 23.42 -3.52 -3.10
N LYS A 16 23.50 -3.84 -1.80
CA LYS A 16 22.79 -4.99 -1.22
C LYS A 16 21.28 -4.83 -1.40
N THR A 17 20.62 -5.94 -1.67
CA THR A 17 19.19 -6.08 -1.94
C THR A 17 18.49 -6.86 -0.83
N PHE A 18 17.17 -7.02 -0.93
CA PHE A 18 16.43 -7.87 0.00
C PHE A 18 16.86 -9.35 -0.07
N ALA A 19 17.27 -9.83 -1.25
CA ALA A 19 17.77 -11.19 -1.42
C ALA A 19 19.06 -11.44 -0.61
N ASP A 20 19.95 -10.44 -0.55
CA ASP A 20 21.18 -10.50 0.26
C ASP A 20 20.91 -10.56 1.77
N LEU A 21 19.69 -10.20 2.18
CA LEU A 21 19.22 -10.25 3.57
C LEU A 21 18.31 -11.46 3.83
N GLY A 22 18.02 -12.30 2.82
CA GLY A 22 17.09 -13.42 2.93
C GLY A 22 15.63 -12.98 3.13
N ILE A 23 15.26 -11.80 2.63
CA ILE A 23 13.92 -11.22 2.75
C ILE A 23 13.21 -11.33 1.40
N GLU A 24 12.01 -11.91 1.40
CA GLU A 24 11.11 -11.90 0.25
C GLU A 24 10.21 -10.65 0.32
N PRO A 25 10.32 -9.70 -0.63
CA PRO A 25 9.53 -8.49 -0.59
C PRO A 25 8.09 -8.76 -1.01
N ASN A 26 7.14 -8.25 -0.24
CA ASN A 26 5.75 -8.19 -0.69
C ASN A 26 5.57 -7.07 -1.73
N SER A 27 4.71 -7.33 -2.73
CA SER A 27 4.34 -6.32 -3.71
C SER A 27 3.61 -5.15 -3.04
N MET A 28 4.09 -3.93 -3.29
CA MET A 28 3.43 -2.69 -2.87
C MET A 28 1.98 -2.62 -3.36
N ALA A 29 1.71 -3.07 -4.59
CA ALA A 29 0.37 -3.05 -5.17
C ALA A 29 -0.63 -3.91 -4.37
N SER A 30 -0.16 -4.97 -3.73
CA SER A 30 -0.99 -5.86 -2.92
C SER A 30 -1.31 -5.28 -1.55
N ILE A 31 -0.41 -4.46 -0.98
CA ILE A 31 -0.51 -3.96 0.41
C ILE A 31 -1.07 -2.55 0.49
N LEU A 32 -0.72 -1.68 -0.47
CA LEU A 32 -1.11 -0.27 -0.46
C LEU A 32 -2.64 -0.04 -0.32
N PRO A 33 -3.53 -0.85 -0.93
CA PRO A 33 -4.98 -0.69 -0.76
C PRO A 33 -5.46 -0.74 0.70
N ASP A 34 -4.82 -1.56 1.54
CA ASP A 34 -5.22 -1.77 2.93
C ASP A 34 -4.83 -0.56 3.79
N TYR A 35 -3.65 0.00 3.57
CA TYR A 35 -3.21 1.23 4.24
C TYR A 35 -4.04 2.45 3.82
N LEU A 36 -4.48 2.52 2.57
CA LEU A 36 -5.26 3.65 2.05
C LEU A 36 -6.76 3.53 2.33
N TRP A 37 -7.21 2.47 3.00
CA TRP A 37 -8.62 2.24 3.29
C TRP A 37 -9.30 3.44 3.97
N CYS A 38 -8.64 4.08 4.92
CA CYS A 38 -9.17 5.24 5.65
C CYS A 38 -9.42 6.48 4.75
N TYR A 39 -8.76 6.55 3.59
CA TYR A 39 -8.91 7.64 2.61
C TYR A 39 -9.85 7.28 1.46
N ARG A 40 -10.37 6.04 1.38
CA ARG A 40 -11.35 5.66 0.36
C ARG A 40 -12.66 6.43 0.59
N PRO A 41 -13.38 6.82 -0.47
CA PRO A 41 -14.71 7.40 -0.34
C PRO A 41 -15.63 6.49 0.48
N SER A 42 -16.26 7.02 1.53
CA SER A 42 -17.02 6.31 2.58
C SER A 42 -16.22 5.68 3.73
N GLY A 43 -14.88 5.71 3.70
CA GLY A 43 -13.97 5.35 4.82
C GLY A 43 -14.42 4.14 5.65
N GLN A 44 -14.50 4.31 6.97
CA GLN A 44 -15.00 3.31 7.92
C GLN A 44 -16.45 2.84 7.70
N TYR A 45 -17.27 3.62 6.99
CA TYR A 45 -18.66 3.27 6.67
C TYR A 45 -18.79 2.40 5.42
N SER A 46 -17.70 2.17 4.67
CA SER A 46 -17.68 1.23 3.53
C SER A 46 -18.08 -0.19 3.95
N ALA A 47 -17.59 -0.67 5.09
CA ALA A 47 -17.93 -1.99 5.64
C ALA A 47 -19.44 -2.12 5.96
N ILE A 48 -20.07 -1.04 6.44
CA ILE A 48 -21.51 -1.00 6.74
C ILE A 48 -22.35 -0.89 5.46
N LYS A 49 -21.87 -0.18 4.43
CA LYS A 49 -22.55 -0.07 3.13
C LYS A 49 -22.55 -1.40 2.36
N GLU A 50 -21.45 -2.15 2.38
CA GLU A 50 -21.35 -3.46 1.74
C GLU A 50 -22.24 -4.50 2.43
N SER A 51 -22.31 -4.51 3.76
CA SER A 51 -23.19 -5.42 4.50
C SER A 51 -24.68 -5.12 4.29
N ALA A 52 -25.06 -3.85 4.14
CA ALA A 52 -26.44 -3.44 3.84
C ALA A 52 -26.91 -3.87 2.44
N LYS A 53 -26.00 -4.06 1.48
CA LYS A 53 -26.34 -4.53 0.12
C LYS A 53 -26.85 -5.98 0.12
N ASN A 54 -26.47 -6.77 1.13
CA ASN A 54 -26.92 -8.16 1.33
C ASN A 54 -28.16 -8.27 2.23
N LEU A 55 -28.74 -7.16 2.69
CA LEU A 55 -29.88 -7.15 3.62
C LEU A 55 -31.25 -7.15 2.93
N ARG A 56 -31.28 -7.30 1.60
CA ARG A 56 -32.50 -7.56 0.83
C ARG A 56 -32.49 -9.01 0.34
N ALA A 57 -32.90 -9.92 1.23
CA ALA A 57 -33.42 -11.24 0.92
C ALA A 57 -34.81 -11.35 1.56
#